data_AF-A0A5C8P211-F1
#
_entry.id   AF-A0A5C8P211-F1
#
_cell.length_a   1.000
_cell.length_b   1.000
_cell.length_c   1.000
_cell.angle_alpha   90.00
_cell.angle_beta   90.00
_cell.angle_gamma   90.00
#
_symmetry.space_group_name_H-M   'P 1'
#
loop_
_entity.id
_entity.type
_entity.pdbx_description
1 polymer ?
#
loop_
_entity_poly.entity_id
_entity_poly.type
_entity_poly.pdbx_seq_one_letter_code
_entity_poly.pdbx_strand_id
1 'polypeptide(L)'
;MEWYEINLDSQKVLKKIIKKNPEIIPLQSVLVAKELKETTKLLETSIVELNDLTVVSLVSIFEQTLIGHLKNLIYSQFEPKNELNKRISDYTIEHAERGRFTEIIELFKPQVDSELIGMVKQVYTYRNWVAHGKLGDAPAKIDPISAYERLSDFLNKVL
;
A
#
# COMPACT_ATOMS: atom_id res chain seq x y z
N MET A 1 -1.06 -9.47 -7.01
CA MET A 1 -0.73 -8.48 -8.07
C MET A 1 -1.49 -8.72 -9.35
N GLU A 2 -1.69 -9.97 -9.78
CA GLU A 2 -2.48 -10.31 -10.98
C GLU A 2 -3.84 -9.60 -11.08
N TRP A 3 -4.63 -9.55 -9.98
CA TRP A 3 -5.90 -8.81 -9.95
C TRP A 3 -5.74 -7.32 -10.33
N TYR A 4 -4.67 -6.67 -9.85
CA TYR A 4 -4.41 -5.26 -10.13
C TYR A 4 -4.07 -5.06 -11.62
N GLU A 5 -3.22 -5.93 -12.16
CA GLU A 5 -2.81 -5.87 -13.58
C GLU A 5 -4.00 -6.08 -14.50
N ILE A 6 -4.84 -7.09 -14.22
CA ILE A 6 -6.07 -7.37 -14.97
C ILE A 6 -7.02 -6.16 -14.95
N ASN A 7 -7.21 -5.52 -13.78
CA ASN A 7 -8.07 -4.34 -13.67
C ASN A 7 -7.50 -3.16 -14.44
N LEU A 8 -6.20 -2.91 -14.31
CA LEU A 8 -5.52 -1.83 -15.00
C LEU A 8 -5.64 -2.00 -16.53
N ASP A 9 -5.41 -3.21 -17.03
CA ASP A 9 -5.49 -3.50 -18.45
C ASP A 9 -6.92 -3.43 -18.97
N SER A 10 -7.91 -3.91 -18.20
CA SER A 10 -9.33 -3.75 -18.53
C SER A 10 -9.71 -2.28 -18.70
N GLN A 11 -9.26 -1.39 -17.80
CA GLN A 11 -9.52 0.04 -17.90
C GLN A 11 -8.80 0.69 -19.08
N LYS A 12 -7.54 0.31 -19.36
CA LYS A 12 -6.78 0.79 -20.54
C LYS A 12 -7.46 0.37 -21.85
N VAL A 13 -7.91 -0.88 -21.93
CA VAL A 13 -8.61 -1.42 -23.10
C VAL A 13 -9.93 -0.69 -23.31
N LEU A 14 -10.73 -0.52 -22.26
CA LEU A 14 -11.99 0.24 -22.32
C LEU A 14 -11.76 1.67 -22.83
N LYS A 15 -10.75 2.36 -22.29
CA LYS A 15 -10.35 3.70 -22.74
C LYS A 15 -9.99 3.72 -24.23
N LYS A 16 -9.25 2.71 -24.71
CA LYS A 16 -8.86 2.60 -26.12
C LYS A 16 -10.06 2.36 -27.03
N ILE A 17 -11.00 1.49 -26.61
CA ILE A 17 -12.23 1.20 -27.35
C ILE A 17 -13.07 2.46 -27.47
N ILE A 18 -13.34 3.15 -26.36
CA ILE A 18 -14.19 4.36 -26.35
C ILE A 18 -13.57 5.49 -27.18
N LYS A 19 -12.24 5.68 -27.12
CA LYS A 19 -11.57 6.67 -27.97
C LYS A 19 -11.70 6.38 -29.46
N LYS A 20 -11.72 5.09 -29.85
CA LYS A 20 -11.81 4.68 -31.25
C LYS A 20 -13.25 4.67 -31.76
N ASN A 21 -14.19 4.20 -30.92
CA ASN A 21 -15.59 4.06 -31.24
C ASN A 21 -16.44 4.60 -30.07
N PRO A 22 -16.68 5.92 -30.01
CA PRO A 22 -17.39 6.56 -28.89
C PRO A 22 -18.81 6.05 -28.68
N GLU A 23 -19.42 5.45 -29.70
CA GLU A 23 -20.81 4.96 -29.66
C GLU A 23 -20.93 3.55 -29.05
N ILE A 24 -19.81 2.85 -28.82
CA ILE A 24 -19.77 1.50 -28.24
C ILE A 24 -19.61 1.60 -26.72
N ILE A 25 -20.39 2.46 -26.06
CA ILE A 25 -20.44 2.48 -24.60
C ILE A 25 -21.40 1.37 -24.16
N PRO A 26 -20.99 0.46 -23.25
CA PRO A 26 -21.88 -0.60 -22.77
C PRO A 26 -23.17 0.01 -22.20
N LEU A 27 -24.34 -0.41 -22.69
CA LEU A 27 -25.65 0.21 -22.40
C LEU A 27 -26.04 0.25 -20.90
N GLN A 28 -25.37 -0.51 -20.05
CA GLN A 28 -25.57 -0.52 -18.59
C GLN A 28 -24.48 0.24 -17.82
N SER A 29 -23.63 0.99 -18.52
CA SER A 29 -22.55 1.76 -17.92
C SER A 29 -23.02 3.15 -17.47
N VAL A 30 -22.49 3.63 -16.35
CA VAL A 30 -22.60 5.05 -15.92
C VAL A 30 -22.07 6.01 -16.99
N LEU A 31 -21.29 5.49 -17.96
CA LEU A 31 -20.70 6.24 -19.06
C LEU A 31 -21.69 6.52 -20.20
N VAL A 32 -22.82 5.81 -20.32
CA VAL A 32 -23.74 5.88 -21.48
C VAL A 32 -24.30 7.29 -21.70
N ALA A 33 -24.53 8.02 -20.61
CA ALA A 33 -25.10 9.36 -20.65
C ALA A 33 -24.03 10.48 -20.73
N LYS A 34 -22.74 10.15 -20.86
CA LYS A 34 -21.63 11.11 -20.73
C LYS A 34 -20.95 11.38 -22.07
N GLU A 35 -20.53 12.63 -22.26
CA GLU A 35 -19.73 13.00 -23.43
C GLU A 35 -18.37 12.28 -23.42
N LEU A 36 -17.81 12.02 -24.62
CA LEU A 36 -16.52 11.34 -24.79
C LEU A 36 -15.39 11.94 -23.94
N LYS A 37 -15.35 13.27 -23.84
CA LYS A 37 -14.36 14.01 -23.04
C LYS A 37 -14.50 13.70 -21.55
N GLU A 38 -15.72 13.70 -21.04
CA GLU A 38 -16.02 13.39 -19.64
C GLU A 38 -15.71 11.92 -19.32
N THR A 39 -16.13 11.00 -20.19
CA THR A 39 -15.84 9.58 -20.09
C THR A 39 -14.34 9.28 -20.05
N THR A 40 -13.57 9.92 -20.95
CA THR A 40 -12.10 9.77 -20.96
C THR A 40 -11.47 10.27 -19.67
N LYS A 41 -11.93 11.42 -19.16
CA LYS A 41 -11.45 11.98 -17.89
C LYS A 41 -11.76 11.05 -16.72
N LEU A 42 -12.97 10.50 -16.66
CA LEU A 42 -13.37 9.56 -15.60
C LEU A 42 -12.52 8.28 -15.61
N LEU A 43 -12.21 7.74 -16.79
CA LEU A 43 -11.34 6.57 -16.91
C LEU A 43 -9.90 6.89 -16.49
N GLU A 44 -9.39 8.08 -16.82
CA GLU A 44 -8.07 8.53 -16.37
C GLU A 44 -8.00 8.68 -14.85
N THR A 45 -9.03 9.30 -14.25
CA THR A 45 -9.16 9.40 -12.80
C THR A 45 -9.24 8.02 -12.15
N SER A 46 -10.06 7.12 -12.69
CA SER A 46 -10.24 5.76 -12.14
C SER A 46 -8.93 4.96 -12.17
N ILE A 47 -8.11 5.09 -13.23
CA ILE A 47 -6.79 4.45 -13.28
C ILE A 47 -5.86 5.01 -12.18
N VAL A 48 -5.88 6.33 -11.97
CA VAL A 48 -5.08 6.96 -10.92
C VAL A 48 -5.53 6.48 -9.54
N GLU A 49 -6.83 6.48 -9.28
CA GLU A 49 -7.41 6.02 -8.02
C GLU A 49 -7.13 4.53 -7.77
N LEU A 50 -7.22 3.68 -8.79
CA LEU A 50 -6.84 2.26 -8.69
C LEU A 50 -5.39 2.12 -8.23
N ASN A 51 -4.46 2.86 -8.85
CA ASN A 51 -3.05 2.81 -8.47
C ASN A 51 -2.84 3.24 -7.02
N ASP A 52 -3.43 4.37 -6.65
CA ASP A 52 -3.29 4.95 -5.32
C ASP A 52 -3.83 4.04 -4.23
N LEU A 53 -5.04 3.53 -4.42
CA LEU A 53 -5.69 2.61 -3.48
C LEU A 53 -4.94 1.28 -3.38
N THR A 54 -4.37 0.80 -4.49
CA THR A 54 -3.55 -0.43 -4.44
C THR A 54 -2.31 -0.23 -3.57
N VAL A 55 -1.61 0.90 -3.68
CA VAL A 55 -0.47 1.20 -2.80
C VAL A 55 -0.90 1.30 -1.34
N VAL A 56 -2.05 1.94 -1.06
CA VAL A 56 -2.61 2.00 0.31
C VAL A 56 -2.84 0.60 0.86
N SER A 57 -3.53 -0.27 0.11
CA SER A 57 -3.81 -1.65 0.54
C SER A 57 -2.53 -2.47 0.75
N LEU A 58 -1.54 -2.35 -0.14
CA LEU A 58 -0.27 -3.04 0.00
C LEU A 58 0.47 -2.66 1.29
N VAL A 59 0.51 -1.37 1.61
CA VAL A 59 1.11 -0.91 2.87
C VAL A 59 0.34 -1.43 4.07
N SER A 60 -1.01 -1.43 4.05
CA SER A 60 -1.80 -1.97 5.17
C SER A 60 -1.51 -3.45 5.44
N ILE A 61 -1.36 -4.26 4.39
CA ILE A 61 -0.98 -5.67 4.51
C ILE A 61 0.45 -5.80 5.08
N PHE A 62 1.38 -5.00 4.57
CA PHE A 62 2.75 -4.96 5.06
C PHE A 62 2.82 -4.59 6.54
N GLU A 63 2.11 -3.55 6.97
CA GLU A 63 2.03 -3.11 8.36
C GLU A 63 1.52 -4.22 9.28
N GLN A 64 0.40 -4.84 8.92
CA GLN A 64 -0.19 -5.92 9.70
C GLN A 64 0.75 -7.12 9.80
N THR A 65 1.41 -7.48 8.69
CA THR A 65 2.34 -8.61 8.64
C THR A 65 3.56 -8.34 9.53
N LEU A 66 4.16 -7.15 9.43
CA LEU A 66 5.35 -6.80 10.19
C LEU A 66 5.07 -6.66 11.69
N ILE A 67 3.95 -6.03 12.05
CA ILE A 67 3.51 -5.94 13.46
C ILE A 67 3.23 -7.33 14.02
N GLY A 68 2.58 -8.21 13.24
CA GLY A 68 2.35 -9.60 13.63
C GLY A 68 3.65 -10.35 13.91
N HIS A 69 4.64 -10.21 13.04
CA HIS A 69 5.96 -10.80 13.24
C HIS A 69 6.67 -10.22 14.47
N LEU A 70 6.65 -8.90 14.66
CA LEU A 70 7.24 -8.25 15.83
C LEU A 70 6.61 -8.75 17.15
N LYS A 71 5.28 -8.92 17.19
CA LYS A 71 4.59 -9.52 18.34
C LYS A 71 5.10 -10.93 18.64
N ASN A 72 5.27 -11.77 17.61
CA ASN A 72 5.79 -13.12 17.78
C ASN A 72 7.22 -13.11 18.33
N LEU A 73 8.09 -12.22 17.85
CA LEU A 73 9.44 -12.05 18.38
C LEU A 73 9.42 -11.68 19.87
N ILE A 74 8.62 -10.67 20.24
CA ILE A 74 8.49 -10.22 21.64
C ILE A 74 8.00 -11.38 22.52
N TYR A 75 6.92 -12.06 22.14
CA TYR A 75 6.39 -13.17 22.95
C TYR A 75 7.35 -14.36 23.05
N SER A 76 8.12 -14.66 22.00
CA SER A 76 9.11 -15.74 22.03
C SER A 76 10.30 -15.42 22.94
N GLN A 77 10.72 -14.15 23.00
CA GLN A 77 11.88 -13.72 23.78
C GLN A 77 11.52 -13.46 25.25
N PHE A 78 10.30 -12.98 25.50
CA PHE A 78 9.72 -12.76 26.82
C PHE A 78 8.66 -13.82 27.11
N GLU A 79 9.05 -15.12 27.10
CA GLU A 79 8.17 -16.16 27.65
C GLU A 79 7.60 -15.65 29.00
N PRO A 80 6.28 -15.60 29.18
CA PRO A 80 5.66 -15.01 30.37
C PRO A 80 5.84 -15.94 31.56
N LYS A 81 7.09 -16.04 32.04
CA LYS A 81 7.48 -16.81 33.23
C LYS A 81 6.96 -16.14 34.51
N ASN A 82 6.64 -14.84 34.44
CA ASN A 82 6.01 -14.08 35.52
C ASN A 82 5.13 -12.94 34.97
N GLU A 83 4.28 -12.38 35.83
CA GLU A 83 3.33 -11.31 35.48
C GLU A 83 4.03 -10.04 34.97
N LEU A 84 5.23 -9.73 35.46
CA LEU A 84 6.00 -8.56 35.03
C LEU A 84 6.40 -8.67 33.55
N ASN A 85 6.94 -9.81 33.12
CA ASN A 85 7.32 -10.04 31.72
C ASN A 85 6.12 -9.93 30.77
N LYS A 86 4.95 -10.40 31.21
CA LYS A 86 3.70 -10.25 30.46
C LYS A 86 3.34 -8.76 30.29
N ARG A 87 3.34 -7.98 31.38
CA ARG A 87 3.04 -6.54 31.33
C ARG A 87 4.04 -5.76 30.46
N ILE A 88 5.32 -6.13 30.49
CA ILE A 88 6.35 -5.53 29.62
C ILE A 88 6.04 -5.84 28.16
N SER A 89 5.75 -7.10 27.83
CA SER A 89 5.42 -7.51 26.46
C SER A 89 4.19 -6.77 25.94
N ASP A 90 3.13 -6.71 26.73
CA ASP A 90 1.88 -6.02 26.37
C ASP A 90 2.13 -4.52 26.16
N TYR A 91 2.91 -3.87 27.03
CA TYR A 91 3.29 -2.46 26.88
C TYR A 91 4.10 -2.20 25.61
N THR A 92 5.10 -3.05 25.30
CA THR A 92 5.91 -2.91 24.09
C THR A 92 5.07 -3.08 22.82
N ILE A 93 4.16 -4.04 22.82
CA ILE A 93 3.26 -4.30 21.68
C ILE A 93 2.30 -3.12 21.48
N GLU A 94 1.67 -2.64 22.55
CA GLU A 94 0.77 -1.50 22.50
C GLU A 94 1.48 -0.23 22.01
N HIS A 95 2.74 -0.04 22.42
CA HIS A 95 3.57 1.03 21.89
C HIS A 95 3.95 0.84 20.43
N ALA A 96 4.22 -0.38 19.97
CA ALA A 96 4.50 -0.65 18.56
C ALA A 96 3.26 -0.37 17.70
N GLU A 97 2.06 -0.72 18.14
CA GLU A 97 0.81 -0.45 17.41
C GLU A 97 0.48 1.04 17.30
N ARG A 98 0.86 1.83 18.31
CA ARG A 98 0.63 3.29 18.36
C ARG A 98 1.81 4.10 17.80
N GLY A 99 2.97 3.47 17.65
CA GLY A 99 4.21 4.10 17.20
C GLY A 99 4.13 4.52 15.74
N ARG A 100 5.07 5.38 15.31
CA ARG A 100 5.16 5.68 13.88
C ARG A 100 5.68 4.42 13.21
N PHE A 101 4.97 3.90 12.22
CA PHE A 101 5.39 2.70 11.52
C PHE A 101 6.82 2.78 10.94
N THR A 102 7.28 3.98 10.61
CA THR A 102 8.66 4.24 10.18
C THR A 102 9.72 3.95 11.26
N GLU A 103 9.36 3.98 12.54
CA GLU A 103 10.21 3.59 13.66
C GLU A 103 10.25 2.07 13.81
N ILE A 104 9.16 1.37 13.46
CA ILE A 104 9.10 -0.11 13.50
C ILE A 104 10.04 -0.71 12.46
N ILE A 105 9.99 -0.23 11.21
CA ILE A 105 10.87 -0.75 10.15
C ILE A 105 12.37 -0.52 10.45
N GLU A 106 12.69 0.49 11.26
CA GLU A 106 14.06 0.81 11.67
C GLU A 106 14.65 -0.22 12.63
N LEU A 107 13.81 -0.91 13.40
CA LEU A 107 14.24 -2.00 14.28
C LEU A 107 14.90 -3.15 13.50
N PHE A 108 14.58 -3.30 12.22
CA PHE A 108 15.08 -4.37 11.35
C PHE A 108 16.37 -4.01 10.61
N LYS A 109 17.00 -2.86 10.89
CA LYS A 109 18.32 -2.48 10.34
C LYS A 109 19.42 -3.54 10.43
N PRO A 110 19.48 -4.41 11.45
CA PRO A 110 20.47 -5.49 11.48
C PRO A 110 20.30 -6.53 10.35
N GLN A 111 19.10 -6.65 9.77
CA GLN A 111 18.75 -7.64 8.75
C GLN A 111 18.49 -6.99 7.38
N VAL A 112 18.07 -5.73 7.38
CA VAL A 112 17.67 -4.98 6.19
C VAL A 112 18.62 -3.80 6.00
N ASP A 113 19.22 -3.71 4.81
CA ASP A 113 20.10 -2.59 4.46
C ASP A 113 19.35 -1.25 4.43
N SER A 114 20.11 -0.17 4.60
CA SER A 114 19.55 1.18 4.75
C SER A 114 18.89 1.70 3.46
N GLU A 115 19.30 1.19 2.30
CA GLU A 115 18.72 1.56 1.01
C GLU A 115 17.29 1.04 0.91
N LEU A 116 17.07 -0.24 1.19
CA LEU A 116 15.74 -0.84 1.18
C LEU A 116 14.81 -0.21 2.24
N ILE A 117 15.32 0.11 3.43
CA ILE A 117 14.56 0.87 4.45
C ILE A 117 14.13 2.25 3.89
N GLY A 118 15.04 2.95 3.23
CA GLY A 118 14.75 4.23 2.57
C GLY A 118 13.66 4.10 1.50
N MET A 119 13.73 3.06 0.67
CA MET A 119 12.73 2.78 -0.34
C MET A 119 11.34 2.49 0.26
N VAL A 120 11.25 1.72 1.35
CA VAL A 120 10.00 1.45 2.07
C VAL A 120 9.43 2.73 2.69
N LYS A 121 10.28 3.61 3.25
CA LYS A 121 9.83 4.93 3.75
C LYS A 121 9.22 5.80 2.67
N GLN A 122 9.74 5.77 1.44
CA GLN A 122 9.14 6.49 0.32
C GLN A 122 7.74 5.95 -0.01
N VAL A 123 7.56 4.63 -0.03
CA VAL A 123 6.24 4.00 -0.22
C VAL A 123 5.28 4.44 0.88
N TYR A 124 5.74 4.44 2.14
CA TYR A 124 4.93 4.89 3.27
C TYR A 124 4.52 6.36 3.18
N THR A 125 5.45 7.22 2.73
CA THR A 125 5.21 8.65 2.52
C THR A 125 4.15 8.87 1.44
N TYR A 126 4.26 8.16 0.31
CA TYR A 126 3.27 8.20 -0.76
C TYR A 126 1.89 7.74 -0.27
N ARG A 127 1.82 6.59 0.42
CA ARG A 127 0.58 6.07 0.99
C ARG A 127 -0.07 7.04 1.96
N ASN A 128 0.71 7.69 2.83
CA ASN A 128 0.16 8.68 3.76
C ASN A 128 -0.40 9.88 3.01
N TRP A 129 0.30 10.41 2.02
CA TRP A 129 -0.22 11.49 1.19
C TRP A 129 -1.54 11.11 0.52
N VAL A 130 -1.64 9.90 -0.06
CA VAL A 130 -2.90 9.39 -0.63
C VAL A 130 -4.00 9.28 0.43
N ALA A 131 -3.72 8.64 1.57
CA ALA A 131 -4.70 8.39 2.63
C ALA A 131 -5.25 9.68 3.26
N HIS A 132 -4.45 10.74 3.28
CA HIS A 132 -4.86 12.07 3.77
C HIS A 132 -5.48 12.94 2.67
N GLY A 133 -5.94 12.35 1.56
CA GLY A 133 -6.65 13.07 0.51
C GLY A 133 -5.76 13.93 -0.38
N LYS A 134 -4.47 13.57 -0.51
CA LYS A 134 -3.48 14.24 -1.37
C LYS A 134 -3.27 15.72 -1.02
N LEU A 135 -3.37 16.05 0.26
CA LEU A 135 -3.15 17.41 0.78
C LEU A 135 -1.65 17.71 0.90
N GLY A 136 -1.26 18.95 0.59
CA GLY A 136 0.12 19.43 0.69
C GLY A 136 1.01 19.00 -0.49
N ASP A 137 2.33 19.02 -0.26
CA ASP A 137 3.32 18.72 -1.28
C ASP A 137 3.26 17.26 -1.71
N ALA A 138 3.19 17.03 -3.03
CA ALA A 138 3.16 15.69 -3.58
C ALA A 138 4.54 15.01 -3.43
N PRO A 139 4.61 13.82 -2.80
CA PRO A 139 5.85 13.06 -2.74
C PRO A 139 6.19 12.46 -4.12
N ALA A 140 7.37 11.83 -4.21
CA ALA A 140 7.72 11.03 -5.36
C ALA A 140 6.63 9.97 -5.64
N LYS A 141 6.19 9.88 -6.90
CA LYS A 141 5.15 8.95 -7.30
C LYS A 141 5.64 7.52 -7.15
N ILE A 142 4.80 6.68 -6.56
CA ILE A 142 5.03 5.24 -6.39
C ILE A 142 3.94 4.50 -7.16
N ASP A 143 4.33 3.63 -8.09
CA ASP A 143 3.39 2.71 -8.73
C ASP A 143 3.21 1.43 -7.89
N PRO A 144 2.08 0.71 -8.04
CA PRO A 144 1.80 -0.49 -7.27
C PRO A 144 2.79 -1.65 -7.42
N ILE A 145 3.43 -1.82 -8.59
CA ILE A 145 4.40 -2.90 -8.79
C ILE A 145 5.66 -2.59 -7.97
N SER A 146 6.20 -1.38 -8.12
CA SER A 146 7.35 -0.93 -7.33
C SER A 146 7.06 -0.98 -5.82
N ALA A 147 5.85 -0.62 -5.39
CA ALA A 147 5.45 -0.74 -3.99
C ALA A 147 5.46 -2.21 -3.53
N TYR A 148 4.85 -3.10 -4.30
CA TYR A 148 4.77 -4.52 -3.99
C TYR A 148 6.16 -5.14 -3.87
N GLU A 149 7.05 -4.88 -4.82
CA GLU A 149 8.44 -5.39 -4.82
C GLU A 149 9.20 -4.93 -3.58
N ARG A 150 9.25 -3.62 -3.31
CA ARG A 150 9.98 -3.06 -2.16
C ARG A 150 9.47 -3.60 -0.82
N LEU A 151 8.14 -3.70 -0.66
CA LEU A 151 7.54 -4.20 0.57
C LEU A 151 7.77 -5.70 0.73
N SER A 152 7.68 -6.47 -0.36
CA SER A 152 7.92 -7.91 -0.35
C SER A 152 9.39 -8.24 -0.10
N ASP A 153 10.32 -7.51 -0.71
CA ASP A 153 11.76 -7.63 -0.47
C ASP A 153 12.12 -7.35 0.99
N PHE A 154 11.46 -6.38 1.62
CA PHE A 154 11.61 -6.14 3.04
C PHE A 154 11.12 -7.33 3.85
N LEU A 155 9.90 -7.82 3.59
CA LEU A 155 9.34 -8.97 4.32
C LEU A 155 10.20 -10.23 4.15
N ASN A 156 10.70 -10.50 2.95
CA ASN A 156 11.56 -11.66 2.65
C ASN A 156 12.89 -11.65 3.42
N LYS A 157 13.33 -10.49 3.91
CA LYS A 157 14.56 -10.37 4.71
C LYS A 157 14.31 -10.55 6.22
N VAL A 158 13.08 -10.40 6.69
CA VAL A 158 12.77 -10.34 8.13
C VAL A 158 11.85 -11.47 8.61
N LEU A 159 11.09 -12.10 7.72
CA LEU A 159 10.25 -13.27 8.01
C LEU A 159 11.01 -14.56 7.76
#